data_AF-A0A6J4PE20-F1
#
_entry.id   AF-A0A6J4PE20-F1
#
_cell.length_a   1.000
_cell.length_b   1.000
_cell.length_c   1.000
_cell.angle_alpha   90.00
_cell.angle_beta   90.00
_cell.angle_gamma   90.00
#
_symmetry.space_group_name_H-M   'P 1'
#
loop_
_entity.id
_entity.type
_entity.pdbx_description
1 polymer ?
#
loop_
_entity_poly.entity_id
_entity_poly.type
_entity_poly.pdbx_seq_one_letter_code
_entity_poly.pdbx_strand_id
1 'polypeptide(L)' 'NVFTLDDFVRQTEGVECRKDEQFLDEIPGAYKSIDEVMTQQSDLVEVVATLKQVVCVKG' A
#
# COMPACT_ATOMS: atom_id res chain seq x y z
N ASN A 1 6.54 17.06 2.71
CA ASN A 1 7.00 15.97 3.59
C ASN A 1 7.58 14.87 2.73
N VAL A 2 8.82 14.49 2.99
CA VAL A 2 9.53 13.40 2.29
C VAL A 2 9.48 12.17 3.19
N PHE A 3 9.13 11.02 2.62
CA PHE A 3 9.11 9.74 3.35
C PHE A 3 10.53 9.19 3.55
N THR A 4 10.71 8.44 4.63
CA THR A 4 11.99 7.80 4.98
C THR A 4 11.92 6.29 4.86
N LEU A 5 13.08 5.62 4.86
CA LEU A 5 13.14 4.16 4.85
C LEU A 5 12.50 3.56 6.12
N ASP A 6 12.61 4.24 7.27
CA ASP A 6 11.96 3.83 8.52
C ASP A 6 10.42 3.89 8.39
N ASP A 7 9.90 4.91 7.71
CA ASP A 7 8.47 4.97 7.37
C ASP A 7 8.07 3.78 6.51
N PHE A 8 8.89 3.43 5.52
CA PHE A 8 8.60 2.33 4.63
C PHE A 8 8.57 1.00 5.38
N VAL A 9 9.58 0.72 6.20
CA VAL A 9 9.65 -0.49 7.04
C VAL A 9 8.43 -0.61 7.93
N ARG A 10 8.06 0.48 8.63
CA ARG A 10 6.89 0.54 9.51
C ARG A 10 5.58 0.30 8.76
N GLN A 11 5.40 0.95 7.61
CA GLN A 11 4.15 0.85 6.84
C GLN A 11 3.99 -0.48 6.09
N THR A 12 5.07 -1.24 5.94
CA THR A 12 5.06 -2.58 5.33
C THR A 12 5.40 -3.68 6.33
N GLU A 13 5.10 -3.44 7.60
CA GLU A 13 5.18 -4.46 8.65
C GLU A 13 4.21 -5.61 8.34
N GLY A 14 4.68 -6.85 8.48
CA GLY A 14 3.89 -8.05 8.15
C GLY A 14 3.79 -8.37 6.66
N VAL A 15 4.51 -7.61 5.81
CA VAL A 15 4.65 -7.87 4.38
C VAL A 15 6.13 -8.06 4.06
N GLU A 16 6.46 -9.22 3.49
CA GLU A 16 7.80 -9.51 3.02
C GLU A 16 8.04 -8.79 1.68
N CYS A 17 8.92 -7.79 1.69
CA CYS A 17 9.29 -7.07 0.48
C CYS A 17 10.67 -6.44 0.62
N ARG A 18 11.24 -6.07 -0.53
CA ARG A 18 12.49 -5.32 -0.59
C ARG A 18 12.30 -3.94 0.03
N LYS A 19 13.16 -3.55 0.97
CA LYS A 19 13.14 -2.26 1.66
C LYS A 19 14.37 -1.45 1.23
N ASP A 20 14.26 -0.79 0.09
CA ASP A 20 15.30 0.13 -0.39
C ASP A 20 14.69 1.50 -0.74
N GLU A 21 15.55 2.50 -0.89
CA GLU A 21 15.14 3.89 -1.12
C GLU A 21 14.47 4.10 -2.48
N GLN A 22 14.64 3.17 -3.44
CA GLN A 22 14.10 3.31 -4.79
C GLN A 22 12.57 3.20 -4.83
N PHE A 23 11.95 2.70 -3.76
CA PHE A 23 10.50 2.53 -3.66
C PHE A 23 9.82 3.48 -2.66
N LEU A 24 10.51 4.55 -2.21
CA LEU A 24 9.94 5.49 -1.24
C LEU A 24 8.74 6.29 -1.78
N ASP A 25 8.66 6.48 -3.10
CA ASP A 25 7.51 7.08 -3.78
C ASP A 25 6.31 6.10 -3.91
N GLU A 26 6.57 4.80 -3.77
CA GLU A 26 5.57 3.73 -3.77
C GLU A 26 5.25 3.19 -2.36
N ILE A 27 5.67 3.90 -1.31
CA ILE A 27 5.30 3.57 0.07
C ILE A 27 3.77 3.64 0.22
N PRO A 28 3.12 2.77 1.03
CA PRO A 28 1.66 2.79 1.20
C PRO A 28 1.06 4.18 1.46
N GLY A 29 1.72 5.00 2.27
CA GLY A 29 1.30 6.36 2.62
C GLY A 29 1.44 7.40 1.50
N ALA A 30 2.05 7.06 0.37
CA ALA A 30 2.04 7.91 -0.83
C ALA A 30 0.72 7.80 -1.61
N TYR A 31 -0.10 6.77 -1.33
CA TYR A 31 -1.40 6.56 -1.96
C TYR A 31 -2.57 6.96 -1.05
N LYS A 32 -3.75 7.14 -1.65
CA LYS A 32 -5.01 7.26 -0.90
C LYS A 32 -5.37 5.92 -0.25
N SER A 33 -6.14 5.99 0.83
CA SER A 33 -6.73 4.79 1.43
C SER A 33 -7.59 4.06 0.41
N ILE A 34 -7.32 2.77 0.18
CA ILE A 34 -8.14 1.95 -0.71
C ILE A 34 -9.57 1.82 -0.19
N ASP A 35 -9.76 1.76 1.13
CA ASP A 35 -11.10 1.66 1.75
C ASP A 35 -11.94 2.91 1.46
N GLU A 36 -11.31 4.09 1.48
CA GLU A 36 -11.97 5.36 1.15
C GLU A 36 -12.37 5.37 -0.34
N VAL A 37 -11.45 4.98 -1.23
CA VAL A 37 -11.71 4.89 -2.67
C VAL A 37 -12.86 3.94 -2.97
N MET A 38 -12.86 2.74 -2.37
CA MET A 38 -13.91 1.75 -2.60
C MET A 38 -15.27 2.21 -2.03
N THR A 39 -15.28 2.88 -0.88
CA THR A 39 -16.51 3.43 -0.29
C THR A 39 -17.16 4.47 -1.22
N GLN A 40 -16.36 5.36 -1.81
CA GLN A 40 -16.82 6.39 -2.74
C GLN A 40 -17.34 5.84 -4.08
N GLN A 41 -17.12 4.56 -4.40
CA GLN A 41 -17.54 3.93 -5.65
C GLN A 41 -18.61 2.84 -5.43
N SER A 42 -19.16 2.74 -4.21
CA SER A 42 -20.07 1.68 -3.80
C SER A 42 -21.39 1.60 -4.59
N ASP A 43 -21.76 2.65 -5.31
CA ASP A 43 -22.92 2.69 -6.21
C ASP A 43 -22.62 2.13 -7.62
N LEU A 44 -21.35 1.97 -7.97
CA LEU A 44 -20.89 1.54 -9.30
C LEU A 44 -20.25 0.14 -9.31
N VAL A 45 -19.76 -0.33 -8.17
CA VAL A 45 -19.02 -1.61 -8.07
C VAL A 45 -19.44 -2.43 -6.86
N GLU A 46 -19.22 -3.74 -6.94
CA GLU A 46 -19.41 -4.69 -5.83
C GLU A 46 -18.06 -5.26 -5.39
N VAL A 47 -17.80 -5.27 -4.08
CA VAL A 47 -16.60 -5.91 -3.51
C VAL A 47 -16.84 -7.41 -3.40
N VAL A 48 -16.23 -8.19 -4.30
CA VAL A 48 -16.33 -9.66 -4.29
C VAL A 48 -15.40 -10.29 -3.26
N ALA A 49 -14.22 -9.71 -3.05
CA ALA A 49 -13.24 -10.17 -2.07
C ALA A 49 -12.25 -9.06 -1.71
N THR A 50 -11.68 -9.15 -0.52
CA THR A 50 -10.57 -8.29 -0.06
C THR A 50 -9.33 -9.16 0.13
N LEU A 51 -8.21 -8.77 -0.48
CA LEU A 51 -6.96 -9.51 -0.40
C LEU A 51 -5.96 -8.79 0.51
N LYS A 52 -5.30 -9.54 1.39
CA LYS A 52 -4.19 -9.05 2.19
C LYS A 52 -2.87 -9.53 1.60
N GLN A 53 -2.00 -8.59 1.30
CA GLN A 53 -0.66 -8.88 0.81
C GLN A 53 0.20 -9.57 1.88
N VAL A 54 0.98 -10.55 1.46
CA VAL A 54 1.98 -11.23 2.31
C VAL A 54 3.41 -11.08 1.76
N VAL A 55 3.55 -10.96 0.44
CA VAL A 55 4.83 -10.76 -0.26
C VAL A 55 4.64 -9.72 -1.35
N CYS A 56 5.65 -8.87 -1.57
CA CYS A 56 5.72 -7.99 -2.75
C CYS A 56 7.10 -8.04 -3.39
N VAL A 57 7.10 -8.36 -4.68
CA VAL A 57 8.29 -8.39 -5.53
C VAL A 57 8.13 -7.29 -6.58
N LYS A 58 9.08 -6.36 -6.61
CA LYS A 58 9.17 -5.28 -7.59
C LYS A 58 10.42 -5.47 -8.46
N GLY A 59 10.31 -5.12 -9.73
CA GLY A 59 11.36 -5.24 -10.75
C GLY A 59 12.04 -3.90 -11.02
#